data_AF-A0A1G7TCT6-F1
#
_entry.id   AF-A0A1G7TCT6-F1
#
_cell.length_a   1.000
_cell.length_b   1.000
_cell.length_c   1.000
_cell.angle_alpha   90.00
_cell.angle_beta   90.00
_cell.angle_gamma   90.00
#
_symmetry.space_group_name_H-M   'P 1'
#
loop_
_entity.id
_entity.type
_entity.pdbx_description
1 polymer ?
#
loop_
_entity_poly.entity_id
_entity_poly.type
_entity_poly.pdbx_seq_one_letter_code
_entity_poly.pdbx_strand_id
1 'polypeptide(L)'
;MYKTYKKILSIFLSLLILTIIFNPIYTKADNITITINGQNVTFNQQPILKNSTTLVPMRAFFEELGARVDWDESTQTVTGIRDNTIVQLTTGSKKAKVNGQEKELKVEAQLINGYTYIPLRFVGEALGDEVIWQNGHIIINSKKAPPSGKLTVSYIDVGQGDSIFIQTPSGKTMLIDAGVPEMGSRVVDYIRSRGVNKIDIVVGTHPHADHIGGIPAVIENFQSRCVESRPPRKFFGLNMGIFKSSKSKICSNILR
;
A
#
# COMPACT_ATOMS: atom_id res chain seq x y z
N MET A 1 15.98 -66.37 -27.76
CA MET A 1 15.57 -65.00 -28.16
C MET A 1 14.36 -64.47 -27.37
N TYR A 2 13.25 -65.21 -27.23
CA TYR A 2 12.03 -64.72 -26.55
C TYR A 2 12.21 -64.28 -25.08
N LYS A 3 12.97 -65.03 -24.26
CA LYS A 3 13.24 -64.68 -22.86
C LYS A 3 14.01 -63.36 -22.69
N THR A 4 14.91 -63.05 -23.62
CA THR A 4 15.72 -61.83 -23.59
C THR A 4 14.88 -60.60 -23.98
N TYR A 5 14.01 -60.75 -24.99
CA TYR A 5 13.09 -59.69 -25.41
C TYR A 5 12.09 -59.31 -24.31
N LYS A 6 11.55 -60.31 -23.58
CA LYS A 6 10.61 -60.07 -22.47
C LYS A 6 11.26 -59.30 -21.29
N LYS A 7 12.55 -59.56 -21.02
CA LYS A 7 13.31 -58.82 -20.00
C LYS A 7 13.61 -57.38 -20.42
N ILE A 8 13.99 -57.15 -21.68
CA ILE A 8 14.27 -55.80 -22.20
C ILE A 8 12.97 -54.96 -22.25
N LEU A 9 11.86 -55.55 -22.68
CA LEU A 9 10.55 -54.88 -22.70
C LEU A 9 10.07 -54.52 -21.28
N SER A 10 10.34 -55.39 -20.30
CA SER A 10 10.00 -55.13 -18.89
C SER A 10 10.82 -53.99 -18.28
N ILE A 11 12.09 -53.82 -18.68
CA ILE A 11 12.95 -52.72 -18.23
C ILE A 11 12.55 -51.40 -18.88
N PHE A 12 12.19 -51.40 -20.17
CA PHE A 12 11.69 -50.19 -20.84
C PHE A 12 10.32 -49.75 -20.31
N LEU A 13 9.43 -50.71 -20.01
CA LEU A 13 8.13 -50.41 -19.43
C LEU A 13 8.25 -49.88 -18.00
N SER A 14 9.21 -50.39 -17.21
CA SER A 14 9.47 -49.85 -15.86
C SER A 14 10.16 -48.48 -15.88
N LEU A 15 11.02 -48.19 -16.86
CA LEU A 15 11.62 -46.85 -17.05
C LEU A 15 10.59 -45.80 -17.49
N LEU A 16 9.65 -46.19 -18.36
CA LEU A 16 8.57 -45.31 -18.83
C LEU A 16 7.62 -44.94 -17.68
N ILE A 17 7.27 -45.91 -16.82
CA ILE A 17 6.43 -45.66 -15.64
C ILE A 17 7.13 -44.73 -14.64
N LEU A 18 8.47 -44.80 -14.51
CA LEU A 18 9.23 -43.95 -13.58
C LEU A 18 9.25 -42.46 -13.99
N THR A 19 9.13 -42.15 -15.29
CA THR A 19 9.08 -40.76 -15.79
C THR A 19 7.74 -40.05 -15.57
N ILE A 20 6.65 -40.79 -15.38
CA ILE A 20 5.30 -40.22 -15.21
C ILE A 20 5.07 -39.71 -13.77
N ILE A 21 5.87 -40.18 -12.79
CA ILE A 21 5.71 -39.88 -11.36
C ILE A 21 6.38 -38.55 -10.94
N PHE A 22 7.10 -37.88 -11.85
CA PHE A 22 7.77 -36.59 -11.58
C PHE A 22 7.09 -35.39 -12.22
N ASN A 23 5.78 -35.45 -12.47
CA ASN A 23 5.03 -34.22 -12.70
C ASN A 23 4.86 -33.50 -11.35
N PRO A 24 5.42 -32.30 -11.15
CA PRO A 24 5.15 -31.54 -9.94
C PRO A 24 3.64 -31.29 -9.88
N ILE A 25 2.97 -31.87 -8.88
CA ILE A 25 1.56 -31.62 -8.63
C ILE A 25 1.46 -30.19 -8.09
N TYR A 26 1.01 -29.28 -8.94
CA TYR A 26 0.56 -27.96 -8.48
C TYR A 26 -0.85 -28.14 -7.92
N THR A 27 -0.97 -28.19 -6.59
CA THR A 27 -2.29 -28.09 -5.99
C THR A 27 -2.75 -26.64 -6.13
N LYS A 28 -3.92 -26.44 -6.71
CA LYS A 28 -4.64 -25.18 -6.55
C LYS A 28 -4.83 -25.03 -5.04
N ALA A 29 -4.24 -23.99 -4.44
CA ALA A 29 -4.46 -23.75 -3.03
C ALA A 29 -5.95 -23.45 -2.83
N ASP A 30 -6.62 -24.26 -2.00
CA ASP A 30 -7.99 -23.98 -1.58
C ASP A 30 -8.03 -22.55 -1.02
N ASN A 31 -8.78 -21.69 -1.72
CA ASN A 31 -9.11 -20.28 -1.44
C ASN A 31 -8.14 -19.56 -0.47
N ILE A 32 -6.89 -19.31 -0.88
CA ILE A 32 -6.01 -18.38 -0.15
C ILE A 32 -6.70 -17.02 -0.14
N THR A 33 -7.10 -16.58 1.03
CA THR A 33 -7.63 -15.24 1.27
C THR A 33 -6.56 -14.42 1.96
N ILE A 34 -6.53 -13.11 1.68
CA ILE A 34 -5.52 -12.21 2.21
C ILE A 34 -6.23 -10.98 2.74
N THR A 35 -5.98 -10.63 4.00
CA THR A 35 -6.39 -9.35 4.58
C THR A 35 -5.20 -8.50 4.94
N ILE A 36 -5.30 -7.20 4.70
CA ILE A 36 -4.32 -6.20 5.13
C ILE A 36 -5.05 -5.20 6.01
N ASN A 37 -4.63 -5.07 7.27
CA ASN A 37 -5.27 -4.21 8.26
C ASN A 37 -6.80 -4.44 8.36
N GLY A 38 -7.21 -5.71 8.28
CA GLY A 38 -8.62 -6.13 8.35
C GLY A 38 -9.43 -5.97 7.05
N GLN A 39 -8.84 -5.43 5.97
CA GLN A 39 -9.50 -5.30 4.67
C GLN A 39 -9.13 -6.47 3.76
N ASN A 40 -10.10 -7.07 3.08
CA ASN A 40 -9.85 -8.16 2.13
C ASN A 40 -9.19 -7.61 0.85
N VAL A 41 -8.11 -8.27 0.41
CA VAL A 41 -7.34 -7.92 -0.77
C VAL A 41 -7.58 -8.94 -1.87
N THR A 42 -7.95 -8.45 -3.04
CA THR A 42 -8.19 -9.26 -4.24
C THR A 42 -7.14 -8.96 -5.28
N PHE A 43 -6.53 -10.00 -5.84
CA PHE A 43 -5.54 -9.88 -6.90
C PHE A 43 -6.17 -10.24 -8.24
N ASN A 44 -5.83 -9.49 -9.30
CA ASN A 44 -6.24 -9.83 -10.67
C ASN A 44 -5.68 -11.18 -11.11
N GLN A 45 -4.52 -11.56 -10.56
CA GLN A 45 -3.92 -12.88 -10.73
C GLN A 45 -3.90 -13.59 -9.37
N GLN A 46 -4.40 -14.82 -9.33
CA GLN A 46 -4.57 -15.54 -8.08
C GLN A 46 -3.21 -15.84 -7.40
N PRO A 47 -3.13 -15.75 -6.05
CA PRO A 47 -2.00 -16.26 -5.29
C PRO A 47 -1.75 -17.76 -5.56
N ILE A 48 -0.48 -18.18 -5.48
CA ILE A 48 -0.06 -19.56 -5.74
C ILE A 48 0.68 -20.10 -4.52
N LEU A 49 0.37 -21.32 -4.08
CA LEU A 49 1.15 -22.01 -3.05
C LEU A 49 2.22 -22.87 -3.71
N LYS A 50 3.49 -22.61 -3.40
CA LYS A 50 4.63 -23.40 -3.89
C LYS A 50 5.57 -23.72 -2.74
N ASN A 51 5.88 -25.00 -2.51
CA ASN A 51 6.75 -25.46 -1.41
C ASN A 51 6.40 -24.82 -0.05
N SER A 52 5.10 -24.81 0.28
CA SER A 52 4.55 -24.17 1.49
C SER A 52 4.89 -22.67 1.62
N THR A 53 5.06 -21.98 0.49
CA THR A 53 5.28 -20.53 0.40
C THR A 53 4.21 -19.94 -0.52
N THR A 54 3.49 -18.94 -0.03
CA THR A 54 2.51 -18.22 -0.86
C THR A 54 3.24 -17.20 -1.71
N LEU A 55 3.03 -17.30 -3.02
CA LEU A 55 3.50 -16.39 -4.03
C LEU A 55 2.35 -15.50 -4.49
N VAL A 56 2.62 -14.21 -4.63
CA VAL A 56 1.63 -13.22 -5.07
C VAL A 56 2.17 -12.35 -6.20
N PRO A 57 1.30 -11.76 -7.05
CA PRO A 57 1.73 -10.85 -8.10
C PRO A 57 2.44 -9.63 -7.51
N MET A 58 3.66 -9.35 -7.98
CA MET A 58 4.55 -8.39 -7.32
C MET A 58 3.95 -7.00 -7.17
N ARG A 59 3.35 -6.48 -8.26
CA ARG A 59 2.92 -5.08 -8.34
C ARG A 59 1.78 -4.82 -7.38
N ALA A 60 0.72 -5.62 -7.51
CA ALA A 60 -0.44 -5.53 -6.65
C ALA A 60 -0.04 -5.69 -5.17
N PHE A 61 0.85 -6.63 -4.84
CA PHE A 61 1.26 -6.81 -3.45
C PHE A 61 2.04 -5.62 -2.87
N PHE A 62 3.02 -5.07 -3.60
CA PHE A 62 3.75 -3.90 -3.14
C PHE A 62 2.85 -2.66 -3.01
N GLU A 63 1.94 -2.45 -3.96
CA GLU A 63 0.99 -1.32 -3.94
C GLU A 63 0.02 -1.40 -2.76
N GLU A 64 -0.53 -2.59 -2.47
CA GLU A 64 -1.40 -2.83 -1.31
C GLU A 64 -0.67 -2.61 0.03
N LEU A 65 0.65 -2.79 0.07
CA LEU A 65 1.50 -2.46 1.21
C LEU A 65 1.95 -0.99 1.24
N GLY A 66 1.51 -0.16 0.30
CA GLY A 66 1.91 1.25 0.19
C GLY A 66 3.36 1.46 -0.23
N ALA A 67 3.99 0.48 -0.87
CA ALA A 67 5.35 0.57 -1.39
C ALA A 67 5.34 1.00 -2.86
N ARG A 68 6.33 1.81 -3.25
CA ARG A 68 6.66 2.02 -4.66
C ARG A 68 7.33 0.76 -5.19
N VAL A 69 7.05 0.41 -6.45
CA VAL A 69 7.68 -0.73 -7.12
C VAL A 69 8.30 -0.30 -8.45
N ASP A 70 9.56 -0.69 -8.64
CA ASP A 70 10.31 -0.54 -9.88
C ASP A 70 10.70 -1.92 -10.42
N TRP A 71 10.62 -2.09 -11.74
CA TRP A 71 11.00 -3.32 -12.43
C TRP A 71 12.11 -3.01 -13.43
N ASP A 72 13.22 -3.73 -13.31
CA ASP A 72 14.31 -3.71 -14.28
C ASP A 72 14.22 -4.96 -15.17
N GLU A 73 13.88 -4.75 -16.44
CA GLU A 73 13.74 -5.82 -17.42
C GLU A 73 15.08 -6.49 -17.75
N SER A 74 16.18 -5.72 -17.77
CA SER A 74 17.49 -6.20 -18.18
C SER A 74 18.08 -7.19 -17.17
N THR A 75 17.82 -6.95 -15.88
CA THR A 75 18.28 -7.81 -14.78
C THR A 75 17.18 -8.69 -14.21
N GLN A 76 15.94 -8.56 -14.70
CA GLN A 76 14.73 -9.20 -14.16
C GLN A 76 14.58 -9.00 -12.64
N THR A 77 14.86 -7.77 -12.19
CA THR A 77 14.88 -7.40 -10.78
C THR A 77 13.68 -6.53 -10.44
N VAL A 78 12.93 -6.94 -9.41
CA VAL A 78 11.94 -6.09 -8.76
C VAL A 78 12.58 -5.37 -7.57
N THR A 79 12.36 -4.06 -7.48
CA THR A 79 12.76 -3.22 -6.35
C THR A 79 11.53 -2.59 -5.73
N GLY A 80 11.19 -3.01 -4.52
CA GLY A 80 10.16 -2.41 -3.68
C GLY A 80 10.75 -1.42 -2.70
N ILE A 81 10.17 -0.23 -2.58
CA ILE A 81 10.64 0.86 -1.72
C ILE A 81 9.50 1.36 -0.85
N ARG A 82 9.68 1.32 0.48
CA ARG A 82 8.76 1.93 1.44
C ARG A 82 9.54 2.65 2.53
N ASP A 83 9.30 3.95 2.68
CA ASP A 83 10.12 4.85 3.48
C ASP A 83 11.61 4.75 3.10
N ASN A 84 12.44 4.21 4.00
CA ASN A 84 13.87 4.00 3.81
C ASN A 84 14.22 2.52 3.58
N THR A 85 13.21 1.65 3.50
CA THR A 85 13.41 0.20 3.28
C THR A 85 13.36 -0.11 1.80
N ILE A 86 14.42 -0.75 1.31
CA ILE A 86 14.55 -1.21 -0.08
C ILE A 86 14.61 -2.73 -0.08
N VAL A 87 13.70 -3.37 -0.79
CA VAL A 87 13.65 -4.83 -0.97
C VAL A 87 13.86 -5.14 -2.45
N GLN A 88 14.89 -5.93 -2.78
CA GLN A 88 15.20 -6.32 -4.14
C GLN A 88 15.12 -7.83 -4.30
N LEU A 89 14.41 -8.31 -5.32
CA LEU A 89 14.34 -9.71 -5.68
C LEU A 89 14.67 -9.86 -7.16
N THR A 90 15.52 -10.83 -7.49
CA THR A 90 15.83 -11.20 -8.88
C THR A 90 15.10 -12.48 -9.22
N THR A 91 14.43 -12.49 -10.38
CA THR A 91 13.68 -13.67 -10.84
C THR A 91 14.61 -14.87 -11.00
N GLY A 92 14.18 -16.05 -10.53
CA GLY A 92 14.98 -17.28 -10.57
C GLY A 92 16.11 -17.36 -9.53
N SER A 93 16.30 -16.33 -8.70
CA SER A 93 17.30 -16.33 -7.63
C SER A 93 16.66 -16.54 -6.27
N LYS A 94 17.25 -17.43 -5.46
CA LYS A 94 16.93 -17.55 -4.03
C LYS A 94 17.57 -16.46 -3.17
N LYS A 95 18.36 -15.56 -3.77
CA LYS A 95 18.95 -14.43 -3.06
C LYS A 95 18.12 -13.18 -3.30
N ALA A 96 17.70 -12.55 -2.21
CA ALA A 96 17.12 -11.21 -2.19
C ALA A 96 18.07 -10.24 -1.46
N LYS A 97 17.84 -8.94 -1.61
CA LYS A 97 18.52 -7.91 -0.83
C LYS A 97 17.51 -7.08 -0.05
N VAL A 98 17.79 -6.82 1.22
CA VAL A 98 17.03 -5.89 2.06
C VAL A 98 18.01 -4.83 2.55
N ASN A 99 17.81 -3.58 2.15
CA ASN A 99 18.74 -2.47 2.41
C ASN A 99 20.18 -2.79 2.00
N GLY A 100 20.33 -3.45 0.85
CA GLY A 100 21.62 -3.89 0.32
C GLY A 100 22.19 -5.17 0.94
N GLN A 101 21.66 -5.66 2.06
CA GLN A 101 22.11 -6.91 2.69
C GLN A 101 21.46 -8.13 2.04
N GLU A 102 22.25 -9.14 1.68
CA GLU A 102 21.71 -10.39 1.12
C GLU A 102 20.90 -11.18 2.17
N LYS A 103 19.76 -11.71 1.72
CA LYS A 103 18.88 -12.62 2.47
C LYS A 103 18.47 -13.77 1.57
N GLU A 104 18.36 -14.96 2.14
CA GLU A 104 17.94 -16.15 1.41
C GLU A 104 16.42 -16.32 1.45
N LEU A 105 15.85 -16.70 0.30
CA LEU A 105 14.44 -16.98 0.10
C LEU A 105 14.19 -18.49 0.15
N LYS A 106 13.11 -18.89 0.83
CA LYS A 106 12.62 -20.28 0.79
C LYS A 106 12.23 -20.72 -0.63
N VAL A 107 11.61 -19.80 -1.38
CA VAL A 107 11.21 -19.95 -2.79
C VAL A 107 11.58 -18.66 -3.50
N GLU A 108 12.22 -18.77 -4.67
CA GLU A 108 12.61 -17.61 -5.49
C GLU A 108 11.39 -16.85 -6.06
N ALA A 109 11.62 -15.61 -6.49
CA ALA A 109 10.66 -14.91 -7.34
C ALA A 109 10.60 -15.57 -8.73
N GLN A 110 9.42 -15.64 -9.34
CA GLN A 110 9.20 -16.41 -10.58
C GLN A 110 8.36 -15.64 -11.59
N LEU A 111 8.71 -15.75 -12.87
CA LEU A 111 7.89 -15.26 -13.97
C LEU A 111 6.94 -16.38 -14.42
N ILE A 112 5.63 -16.19 -14.21
CA ILE A 112 4.59 -17.17 -14.57
C ILE A 112 3.54 -16.44 -15.41
N ASN A 113 3.33 -16.90 -16.64
CA ASN A 113 2.36 -16.32 -17.59
C ASN A 113 2.51 -14.81 -17.79
N GLY A 114 3.75 -14.31 -17.80
CA GLY A 114 4.06 -12.88 -17.94
C GLY A 114 3.92 -12.05 -16.66
N TYR A 115 3.61 -12.66 -15.51
CA TYR A 115 3.53 -11.99 -14.22
C TYR A 115 4.68 -12.44 -13.31
N THR A 116 5.36 -11.47 -12.71
CA THR A 116 6.35 -11.75 -11.66
C THR A 116 5.64 -12.01 -10.34
N TYR A 117 5.86 -13.21 -9.82
CA TYR A 117 5.37 -13.68 -8.52
C TYR A 117 6.49 -13.61 -7.49
N ILE A 118 6.18 -13.10 -6.30
CA ILE A 118 7.13 -12.91 -5.20
C ILE A 118 6.65 -13.59 -3.92
N PRO A 119 7.57 -14.02 -3.02
CA PRO A 119 7.20 -14.61 -1.73
C PRO A 119 6.55 -13.58 -0.80
N LEU A 120 5.24 -13.71 -0.57
CA LEU A 120 4.43 -12.77 0.20
C LEU A 120 5.03 -12.49 1.57
N ARG A 121 5.32 -13.56 2.33
CA ARG A 121 5.77 -13.45 3.72
C ARG A 121 7.10 -12.71 3.83
N PHE A 122 8.08 -13.11 3.01
CA PHE A 122 9.40 -12.48 3.01
C PHE A 122 9.28 -10.98 2.74
N VAL A 123 8.51 -10.59 1.73
CA VAL A 123 8.37 -9.18 1.35
C VAL A 123 7.62 -8.38 2.41
N GLY A 124 6.52 -8.91 2.96
CA GLY A 124 5.80 -8.26 4.07
C GLY A 124 6.69 -8.04 5.29
N GLU A 125 7.38 -9.09 5.76
CA GLU A 125 8.29 -9.01 6.91
C GLU A 125 9.48 -8.09 6.64
N ALA A 126 10.06 -8.13 5.44
CA ALA A 126 11.18 -7.26 5.07
C ALA A 126 10.79 -5.78 5.08
N LEU A 127 9.55 -5.44 4.70
CA LEU A 127 9.02 -4.09 4.79
C LEU A 127 8.62 -3.69 6.22
N GLY A 128 8.62 -4.64 7.17
CA GLY A 128 8.30 -4.42 8.59
C GLY A 128 6.85 -4.72 8.97
N ASP A 129 6.14 -5.49 8.15
CA ASP A 129 4.76 -5.92 8.42
C ASP A 129 4.74 -7.27 9.16
N GLU A 130 3.74 -7.44 10.02
CA GLU A 130 3.48 -8.72 10.66
C GLU A 130 2.61 -9.58 9.73
N VAL A 131 3.05 -10.81 9.45
CA VAL A 131 2.36 -11.74 8.55
C VAL A 131 1.94 -12.99 9.32
N ILE A 132 0.64 -13.12 9.56
CA ILE A 132 0.03 -14.22 10.31
C ILE A 132 -0.69 -15.15 9.33
N TRP A 133 -0.53 -16.45 9.53
CA TRP A 133 -1.28 -17.47 8.80
C TRP A 133 -2.26 -18.17 9.76
N GLN A 134 -3.56 -18.15 9.46
CA GLN A 134 -4.59 -18.83 10.24
C GLN A 134 -5.57 -19.55 9.33
N ASN A 135 -5.61 -20.89 9.39
CA ASN A 135 -6.63 -21.72 8.72
C ASN A 135 -6.81 -21.42 7.21
N GLY A 136 -5.73 -21.14 6.47
CA GLY A 136 -5.81 -20.82 5.03
C GLY A 136 -6.03 -19.34 4.72
N HIS A 137 -6.15 -18.50 5.74
CA HIS A 137 -6.27 -17.05 5.64
C HIS A 137 -4.95 -16.37 6.05
N ILE A 138 -4.44 -15.47 5.22
CA ILE A 138 -3.28 -14.64 5.51
C ILE A 138 -3.77 -13.30 6.07
N ILE A 139 -3.26 -12.92 7.24
CA ILE A 139 -3.54 -11.63 7.86
C ILE A 139 -2.23 -10.86 7.90
N ILE A 140 -2.22 -9.67 7.32
CA ILE A 140 -1.08 -8.76 7.33
C ILE A 140 -1.45 -7.55 8.17
N ASN A 141 -0.76 -7.37 9.29
CA ASN A 141 -0.86 -6.17 10.10
C ASN A 141 0.29 -5.25 9.73
N SER A 142 -0.02 -4.18 9.00
CA SER A 142 0.96 -3.20 8.57
C SER A 142 0.73 -1.88 9.31
N LYS A 143 1.69 -1.52 10.16
CA LYS A 143 1.68 -0.23 10.88
C LYS A 143 1.83 0.98 9.95
N LYS A 144 2.24 0.74 8.70
CA LYS A 144 2.64 1.77 7.73
C LYS A 144 1.90 1.70 6.40
N ALA A 145 1.19 0.62 6.11
CA ALA A 145 0.33 0.57 4.93
C ALA A 145 -0.82 1.56 5.13
N PRO A 146 -1.17 2.35 4.09
CA PRO A 146 -2.34 3.19 4.14
C PRO A 146 -3.61 2.35 4.38
N PRO A 147 -4.66 2.92 4.98
CA PRO A 147 -5.87 2.19 5.34
C PRO A 147 -6.59 1.45 4.18
N SER A 148 -6.19 1.63 2.92
CA SER A 148 -6.85 0.95 1.80
C SER A 148 -6.02 0.63 0.56
N GLY A 149 -4.73 1.00 0.46
CA GLY A 149 -3.96 0.85 -0.80
C GLY A 149 -4.61 1.52 -2.04
N LYS A 150 -5.68 2.29 -1.83
CA LYS A 150 -6.59 2.82 -2.85
C LYS A 150 -6.69 4.31 -2.69
N LEU A 151 -6.91 4.99 -3.82
CA LEU A 151 -7.31 6.38 -3.79
C LEU A 151 -8.71 6.45 -3.17
N THR A 152 -8.82 7.11 -2.04
CA THR A 152 -10.09 7.39 -1.37
C THR A 152 -10.34 8.89 -1.45
N VAL A 153 -11.52 9.27 -1.95
CA VAL A 153 -12.00 10.65 -1.96
C VAL A 153 -13.27 10.68 -1.13
N SER A 154 -13.22 11.40 -0.01
CA SER A 154 -14.30 11.52 0.95
C SER A 154 -14.87 12.92 0.90
N TYR A 155 -16.16 13.04 0.61
CA TYR A 155 -16.91 14.29 0.76
C TYR A 155 -17.49 14.32 2.17
N ILE A 156 -16.96 15.19 3.02
CA ILE A 156 -17.37 15.31 4.42
C ILE A 156 -18.55 16.26 4.46
N ASP A 157 -19.70 15.76 4.93
CA ASP A 157 -20.87 16.59 5.15
C ASP A 157 -20.60 17.60 6.27
N VAL A 158 -20.44 18.87 5.88
CA VAL A 158 -20.23 20.05 6.74
C VAL A 158 -21.43 21.00 6.69
N GLY A 159 -22.57 20.56 6.16
CA GLY A 159 -23.74 21.42 5.95
C GLY A 159 -23.50 22.43 4.81
N GLN A 160 -23.00 23.61 5.16
CA GLN A 160 -22.71 24.68 4.18
C GLN A 160 -21.23 24.69 3.78
N GLY A 161 -21.00 24.74 2.47
CA GLY A 161 -19.68 24.79 1.84
C GLY A 161 -19.07 23.42 1.59
N ASP A 162 -17.76 23.39 1.38
CA ASP A 162 -17.04 22.19 0.92
C ASP A 162 -16.10 21.62 1.99
N SER A 163 -15.95 20.29 1.97
CA SER A 163 -14.90 19.59 2.70
C SER A 163 -14.60 18.26 2.01
N ILE A 164 -13.45 18.17 1.37
CA ILE A 164 -13.04 17.00 0.59
C ILE A 164 -11.72 16.49 1.14
N PHE A 165 -11.74 15.26 1.67
CA PHE A 165 -10.57 14.59 2.17
C PHE A 165 -10.11 13.50 1.21
N ILE A 166 -8.85 13.59 0.77
CA ILE A 166 -8.24 12.67 -0.19
C ILE A 166 -7.14 11.88 0.52
N GLN A 167 -7.22 10.56 0.41
CA GLN A 167 -6.15 9.64 0.81
C GLN A 167 -5.64 8.92 -0.43
N THR A 168 -4.36 9.09 -0.74
CA THR A 168 -3.73 8.42 -1.88
C THR A 168 -3.39 6.96 -1.55
N PRO A 169 -3.20 6.10 -2.58
CA PRO A 169 -2.67 4.74 -2.40
C PRO A 169 -1.36 4.65 -1.62
N SER A 170 -0.53 5.69 -1.66
CA SER A 170 0.75 5.75 -0.94
C SER A 170 0.64 6.35 0.47
N GLY A 171 -0.58 6.60 0.96
CA GLY A 171 -0.84 7.17 2.29
C GLY A 171 -0.62 8.68 2.42
N LYS A 172 -0.35 9.39 1.33
CA LYS A 172 -0.38 10.86 1.32
C LYS A 172 -1.80 11.35 1.45
N THR A 173 -1.97 12.46 2.17
CA THR A 173 -3.28 13.01 2.51
C THR A 173 -3.41 14.46 2.07
N MET A 174 -4.58 14.81 1.56
CA MET A 174 -4.94 16.18 1.20
C MET A 174 -6.33 16.49 1.73
N LEU A 175 -6.49 17.68 2.31
CA LEU A 175 -7.80 18.25 2.61
C LEU A 175 -8.04 19.46 1.69
N ILE A 176 -9.21 19.55 1.09
CA ILE A 176 -9.66 20.70 0.32
C ILE A 176 -10.89 21.25 1.03
N ASP A 177 -10.77 22.48 1.54
CA ASP A 177 -11.77 23.15 2.38
C ASP A 177 -12.17 22.37 3.64
N ALA A 178 -12.87 23.02 4.56
CA ALA A 178 -13.29 22.43 5.83
C ALA A 178 -14.64 22.97 6.34
N GLY A 179 -15.44 23.56 5.46
CA GLY A 179 -16.72 24.16 5.83
C GLY A 179 -16.61 25.40 6.72
N VAL A 180 -17.74 25.76 7.33
CA VAL A 180 -17.86 26.81 8.37
C VAL A 180 -17.05 26.47 9.64
N PRO A 181 -16.67 27.47 10.47
CA PRO A 181 -15.84 27.25 11.66
C PRO A 181 -16.35 26.18 12.63
N GLU A 182 -17.66 26.08 12.81
CA GLU A 182 -18.30 25.15 13.75
C GLU A 182 -18.11 23.69 13.33
N MET A 183 -17.84 23.43 12.05
CA MET A 183 -17.67 22.09 11.50
C MET A 183 -16.22 21.59 11.58
N GLY A 184 -15.27 22.43 11.98
CA GLY A 184 -13.86 22.06 12.07
C GLY A 184 -13.61 20.81 12.93
N SER A 185 -14.31 20.68 14.07
CA SER A 185 -14.23 19.50 14.93
C SER A 185 -14.72 18.22 14.25
N ARG A 186 -15.84 18.31 13.51
CA ARG A 186 -16.39 17.19 12.74
C ARG A 186 -15.42 16.72 11.66
N VAL A 187 -14.77 17.64 10.96
CA VAL A 187 -13.73 17.32 9.97
C VAL A 187 -12.54 16.63 10.66
N VAL A 188 -12.09 17.14 11.81
CA VAL A 188 -11.00 16.52 12.59
C VAL A 188 -11.37 15.11 13.04
N ASP A 189 -12.56 14.92 13.59
CA ASP A 189 -13.03 13.62 14.10
C ASP A 189 -13.18 12.61 12.97
N TYR A 190 -13.72 13.03 11.82
CA TYR A 190 -13.81 12.20 10.63
C TYR A 190 -12.42 11.72 10.20
N ILE A 191 -11.44 12.63 10.05
CA ILE A 191 -10.10 12.27 9.60
C ILE A 191 -9.41 11.36 10.62
N ARG A 192 -9.55 11.60 11.92
CA ARG A 192 -9.03 10.72 12.98
C ARG A 192 -9.65 9.32 12.93
N SER A 193 -10.96 9.22 12.68
CA SER A 193 -11.65 7.93 12.55
C SER A 193 -11.10 7.06 11.40
N ARG A 194 -10.40 7.67 10.44
CA ARG A 194 -9.69 6.97 9.34
C ARG A 194 -8.27 6.55 9.70
N GLY A 195 -7.85 6.70 10.97
CA GLY A 195 -6.50 6.39 11.43
C GLY A 195 -5.44 7.39 10.95
N VAL A 196 -5.85 8.58 10.49
CA VAL A 196 -4.95 9.60 9.97
C VAL A 196 -4.54 10.53 11.09
N ASN A 197 -3.23 10.64 11.30
CA ASN A 197 -2.65 11.53 12.33
C ASN A 197 -1.88 12.72 11.73
N LYS A 198 -1.84 12.82 10.39
CA LYS A 198 -1.12 13.86 9.65
C LYS A 198 -1.83 14.17 8.33
N ILE A 199 -1.90 15.46 7.98
CA ILE A 199 -2.42 15.93 6.68
C ILE A 199 -1.26 16.52 5.88
N ASP A 200 -0.87 15.95 4.74
CA ASP A 200 0.31 16.45 4.02
C ASP A 200 0.07 17.82 3.35
N ILE A 201 -1.15 18.06 2.87
CA ILE A 201 -1.56 19.29 2.18
C ILE A 201 -2.96 19.71 2.62
N VAL A 202 -3.15 20.97 2.96
CA VAL A 202 -4.47 21.60 3.12
C VAL A 202 -4.61 22.68 2.06
N VAL A 203 -5.70 22.64 1.29
CA VAL A 203 -6.02 23.59 0.22
C VAL A 203 -7.26 24.37 0.63
N GLY A 204 -7.15 25.70 0.67
CA GLY A 204 -8.31 26.59 0.72
C GLY A 204 -8.68 27.04 -0.69
N THR A 205 -9.90 26.75 -1.14
CA THR A 205 -10.34 27.06 -2.51
C THR A 205 -10.60 28.55 -2.72
N HIS A 206 -11.16 29.25 -1.74
CA HIS A 206 -11.39 30.69 -1.74
C HIS A 206 -11.69 31.21 -0.32
N PRO A 207 -11.51 32.51 -0.02
CA PRO A 207 -11.44 33.01 1.37
C PRO A 207 -12.81 33.19 2.05
N HIS A 208 -13.85 32.51 1.59
CA HIS A 208 -15.16 32.59 2.25
C HIS A 208 -15.18 31.68 3.48
N ALA A 209 -15.80 32.18 4.55
CA ALA A 209 -15.83 31.50 5.84
C ALA A 209 -16.53 30.14 5.80
N ASP A 210 -17.47 29.93 4.87
CA ASP A 210 -18.13 28.65 4.65
C ASP A 210 -17.27 27.63 3.91
N HIS A 211 -16.07 28.00 3.45
CA HIS A 211 -15.11 27.06 2.85
C HIS A 211 -13.88 26.86 3.73
N ILE A 212 -13.28 27.95 4.21
CA ILE A 212 -12.02 27.90 4.96
C ILE A 212 -12.20 28.02 6.48
N GLY A 213 -13.43 28.23 6.97
CA GLY A 213 -13.70 28.49 8.38
C GLY A 213 -13.25 27.36 9.32
N GLY A 214 -13.44 26.10 8.92
CA GLY A 214 -13.04 24.93 9.70
C GLY A 214 -11.53 24.59 9.64
N ILE A 215 -10.78 25.19 8.69
CA ILE A 215 -9.35 24.90 8.48
C ILE A 215 -8.48 25.18 9.71
N PRO A 216 -8.64 26.29 10.48
CA PRO A 216 -7.86 26.50 11.69
C PRO A 216 -7.94 25.33 12.69
N ALA A 217 -9.12 24.75 12.92
CA ALA A 217 -9.25 23.57 13.80
C ALA A 217 -8.44 22.37 13.27
N VAL A 218 -8.41 22.18 11.96
CA VAL A 218 -7.61 21.14 11.31
C VAL A 218 -6.10 21.37 11.50
N ILE A 219 -5.62 22.59 11.28
CA ILE A 219 -4.19 22.93 11.43
C ILE A 219 -3.72 22.79 12.88
N GLU A 220 -4.58 23.10 13.85
CA GLU A 220 -4.26 22.93 15.27
C GLU A 220 -4.15 21.45 15.68
N ASN A 221 -4.89 20.56 15.02
CA ASN A 221 -4.97 19.15 15.36
C ASN A 221 -4.06 18.23 14.52
N PHE A 222 -3.59 18.69 13.35
CA PHE A 222 -2.74 17.90 12.45
C PHE A 222 -1.51 18.68 11.99
N GLN A 223 -0.36 18.01 11.97
CA GLN A 223 0.83 18.54 11.30
C GLN A 223 0.55 18.61 9.78
N SER A 224 0.61 19.82 9.20
CA SER A 224 0.25 20.03 7.80
C SER A 224 1.00 21.17 7.10
N ARG A 225 0.97 21.16 5.75
CA ARG A 225 1.39 22.28 4.89
C ARG A 225 0.14 22.90 4.24
N CYS A 226 0.00 24.22 4.33
CA CYS A 226 -1.12 24.95 3.73
C CYS A 226 -0.76 25.49 2.33
N VAL A 227 -1.73 25.48 1.41
CA VAL A 227 -1.68 26.14 0.10
C VAL A 227 -3.01 26.85 -0.14
N GLU A 228 -2.98 28.11 -0.59
CA GLU A 228 -4.18 28.89 -0.93
C GLU A 228 -4.20 29.18 -2.44
N SER A 229 -5.38 29.14 -3.07
CA SER A 229 -5.53 29.30 -4.51
C SER A 229 -5.50 30.76 -5.03
N ARG A 230 -5.43 31.77 -4.15
CA ARG A 230 -5.42 33.20 -4.53
C ARG A 230 -4.44 34.07 -3.72
N PRO A 231 -3.78 35.08 -4.34
CA PRO A 231 -3.08 36.12 -3.60
C PRO A 231 -4.10 37.13 -3.00
N PRO A 232 -3.88 37.66 -1.79
CA PRO A 232 -4.84 38.56 -1.14
C PRO A 232 -4.84 39.93 -1.82
N ARG A 233 -6.02 40.42 -2.23
CA ARG A 233 -6.22 41.86 -2.45
C ARG A 233 -6.44 42.51 -1.08
N LYS A 234 -5.67 43.56 -0.79
CA LYS A 234 -5.74 44.35 0.45
C LYS A 234 -7.20 44.68 0.81
N PHE A 235 -7.68 44.14 1.93
CA PHE A 235 -8.88 44.63 2.61
C PHE A 235 -8.47 45.48 3.82
N PHE A 236 -9.02 46.70 3.86
CA PHE A 236 -8.81 47.68 4.92
C PHE A 236 -9.69 47.33 6.13
N GLY A 237 -9.08 47.28 7.32
CA GLY A 237 -9.74 47.66 8.57
C GLY A 237 -10.57 46.61 9.29
N LEU A 238 -9.92 45.66 9.98
CA LEU A 238 -10.40 45.09 11.24
C LEU A 238 -9.20 44.62 12.07
N ASN A 239 -9.15 45.04 13.34
CA ASN A 239 -8.05 44.73 14.27
C ASN A 239 -8.24 43.31 14.83
N MET A 240 -7.43 42.34 14.41
CA MET A 240 -7.32 41.02 15.05
C MET A 240 -6.05 40.94 15.90
N GLY A 241 -6.20 41.28 17.18
CA GLY A 241 -5.18 41.16 18.22
C GLY A 241 -5.27 39.85 19.00
N ILE A 242 -5.31 38.71 18.32
CA ILE A 242 -5.18 37.36 18.90
C ILE A 242 -4.45 36.54 17.80
N PHE A 243 -3.71 35.47 18.10
CA PHE A 243 -2.97 34.65 17.13
C PHE A 243 -1.54 35.11 16.77
N LYS A 244 -0.69 35.22 17.79
CA LYS A 244 0.75 34.94 17.66
C LYS A 244 1.09 33.64 18.40
N SER A 245 0.74 32.50 17.79
CA SER A 245 1.32 31.20 18.16
C SER A 245 2.45 30.87 17.19
N SER A 246 3.64 30.60 17.72
CA SER A 246 4.90 30.45 16.99
C SER A 246 4.97 29.23 16.04
N LYS A 247 3.92 28.41 15.94
CA LYS A 247 3.89 27.22 15.08
C LYS A 247 3.26 27.45 13.69
N SER A 248 2.65 28.62 13.43
CA SER A 248 1.92 28.89 12.19
C SER A 248 2.42 30.17 11.51
N LYS A 249 3.58 30.09 10.83
CA LYS A 249 3.93 31.09 9.80
C LYS A 249 3.34 30.73 8.44
N ILE A 250 3.01 29.45 8.22
CA ILE A 250 2.68 28.89 6.90
C ILE A 250 1.23 29.23 6.47
N CYS A 251 0.33 29.49 7.42
CA CYS A 251 -1.10 29.74 7.13
C CYS A 251 -1.54 31.16 7.58
N SER A 252 -0.58 32.07 7.80
CA SER A 252 -0.82 33.41 8.37
C SER A 252 -1.64 34.37 7.49
N ASN A 253 -1.97 33.98 6.26
CA ASN A 253 -2.85 34.71 5.34
C ASN A 253 -4.27 34.11 5.22
N ILE A 254 -4.50 32.89 5.71
CA ILE A 254 -5.83 32.23 5.70
C ILE A 254 -6.75 32.84 6.78
N LEU A 255 -6.16 33.49 7.80
CA LEU A 255 -6.86 33.99 9.00
C LEU A 255 -6.80 35.52 9.15
N ARG A 256 -6.56 36.26 8.06
CA ARG A 256 -6.50 37.73 8.05
C ARG A 256 -7.67 38.34 7.28
#